data_AF-A0A7S3YAS8-F1
#
_entry.id   AF-A0A7S3YAS8-F1
#
_cell.length_a   1.000
_cell.length_b   1.000
_cell.length_c   1.000
_cell.angle_alpha   90.00
_cell.angle_beta   90.00
_cell.angle_gamma   90.00
#
_symmetry.space_group_name_H-M   'P 1'
#
loop_
_entity.id
_entity.type
_entity.pdbx_description
1 polymer ?
#
loop_
_entity_poly.entity_id
_entity_poly.type
_entity_poly.pdbx_seq_one_letter_code
_entity_poly.pdbx_strand_id
1 'polypeptide(L)'
;SGHTGWGVYSEFCALRPADGLDPSPVVQTDAVSELCVIERKDNQLVIGASVKINDLAIELSKLSGSVAKGLHDHITLIAGHQVRNLGSVGGNLMMVKRKGFASDLATLLTACAGTCVYLDAEKK
;
A
#
# COMPACT_ATOMS: atom_id res chain seq x y z
N SER A 1 -6.12 0.63 -7.70
CA SER A 1 -6.01 0.95 -6.27
C SER A 1 -5.46 2.36 -6.04
N GLY A 2 -6.30 3.25 -5.52
CA GLY A 2 -5.97 4.47 -4.78
C GLY A 2 -5.53 5.75 -5.50
N HIS A 3 -4.67 5.67 -6.52
CA HIS A 3 -4.18 6.80 -7.32
C HIS A 3 -3.47 7.95 -6.55
N THR A 4 -3.35 7.89 -5.22
CA THR A 4 -2.78 8.98 -4.40
C THR A 4 -1.28 9.18 -4.59
N GLY A 5 -0.53 8.13 -4.93
CA GLY A 5 0.88 8.21 -5.30
C GLY A 5 1.08 8.54 -6.79
N TRP A 6 0.44 7.76 -7.66
CA TRP A 6 0.57 7.91 -9.12
C TRP A 6 0.07 9.27 -9.62
N GLY A 7 -1.03 9.79 -9.07
CA GLY A 7 -1.62 11.07 -9.48
C GLY A 7 -0.63 12.20 -9.35
N VAL A 8 -0.07 12.38 -8.15
CA VAL A 8 0.96 13.41 -7.88
C VAL A 8 2.20 13.20 -8.76
N TYR A 9 2.66 11.95 -8.90
CA TYR A 9 3.86 11.66 -9.69
C TYR A 9 3.67 11.89 -11.20
N SER A 10 2.50 11.56 -11.75
CA SER A 10 2.15 11.80 -13.15
C SER A 10 1.95 13.28 -13.47
N GLU A 11 1.44 14.04 -12.49
CA GLU A 11 1.09 15.45 -12.64
C GLU A 11 2.27 16.39 -12.39
N PHE A 12 3.12 16.11 -11.41
CA PHE A 12 4.21 17.01 -10.99
C PHE A 12 5.62 16.51 -11.35
N CYS A 13 5.83 15.23 -11.67
CA CYS A 13 7.16 14.66 -11.94
C CYS A 13 7.39 14.21 -13.40
N ALA A 14 6.71 14.84 -14.36
CA ALA A 14 7.03 14.79 -15.80
C ALA A 14 6.78 13.45 -16.54
N LEU A 15 5.53 13.00 -16.63
CA LEU A 15 5.13 11.92 -17.56
C LEU A 15 3.90 12.21 -18.43
N ARG A 16 3.21 13.35 -18.27
CA ARG A 16 2.13 13.69 -19.20
C ARG A 16 2.72 14.13 -20.54
N PRO A 17 2.40 13.46 -21.66
CA PRO A 17 2.67 14.00 -22.98
C PRO A 17 1.90 15.32 -23.15
N ALA A 18 2.30 16.16 -24.10
CA ALA A 18 1.74 17.50 -24.28
C ALA A 18 0.22 17.51 -24.57
N ASP A 19 -0.36 16.37 -24.96
CA ASP A 19 -1.79 16.15 -25.18
C ASP A 19 -2.57 15.76 -23.90
N GLY A 20 -1.87 15.57 -22.78
CA GLY A 20 -2.43 15.21 -21.49
C GLY A 20 -2.87 13.75 -21.33
N LEU A 21 -2.71 12.91 -22.36
CA LEU A 21 -3.06 11.49 -22.32
C LEU A 21 -1.80 10.65 -22.12
N ASP A 22 -1.63 10.03 -20.95
CA ASP A 22 -0.66 8.94 -20.80
C ASP A 22 -1.27 7.67 -21.42
N PRO A 23 -0.73 7.14 -22.54
CA PRO A 23 -1.29 5.97 -23.21
C PRO A 23 -0.99 4.65 -22.48
N SER A 24 -0.28 4.69 -21.35
CA SER A 24 0.09 3.50 -20.60
C SER A 24 -1.15 2.79 -20.06
N PRO A 25 -1.31 1.47 -20.30
CA PRO A 25 -2.45 0.72 -19.79
C PRO A 25 -2.45 0.73 -18.25
N VAL A 26 -3.59 1.11 -17.67
CA VAL A 26 -3.80 1.12 -16.22
C VAL A 26 -4.62 -0.12 -15.83
N VAL A 27 -4.10 -0.88 -14.87
CA VAL A 27 -4.80 -2.06 -14.33
C VAL A 27 -5.27 -1.73 -12.90
N GLN A 28 -6.57 -1.92 -12.64
CA GLN A 28 -7.13 -1.80 -11.29
C GLN A 28 -7.10 -3.14 -10.59
N THR A 29 -6.32 -3.22 -9.50
CA THR A 29 -6.18 -4.44 -8.69
C THR A 29 -7.27 -4.61 -7.62
N ASP A 30 -8.21 -3.67 -7.51
CA ASP A 30 -9.26 -3.69 -6.46
C ASP A 30 -10.32 -4.78 -6.74
N ALA A 31 -10.39 -5.31 -7.97
CA ALA A 31 -11.29 -6.39 -8.37
C ALA A 31 -10.76 -7.81 -8.05
N VAL A 32 -9.49 -7.93 -7.66
CA VAL A 32 -8.88 -9.22 -7.30
C VAL A 32 -9.10 -9.45 -5.81
N SER A 33 -10.03 -10.34 -5.48
CA SER A 33 -10.45 -10.62 -4.09
C SER A 33 -9.29 -10.94 -3.17
N GLU A 34 -8.34 -11.75 -3.63
CA GLU A 34 -7.18 -12.23 -2.90
C GLU A 34 -6.26 -11.08 -2.45
N LEU A 35 -6.24 -9.96 -3.19
CA LEU A 35 -5.45 -8.79 -2.85
C LEU A 35 -6.16 -7.84 -1.88
N CYS A 36 -7.44 -8.06 -1.58
CA CYS A 36 -8.26 -7.22 -0.71
C CYS A 36 -8.51 -7.84 0.67
N VAL A 37 -7.86 -8.98 0.98
CA VAL A 37 -8.06 -9.71 2.22
C VAL A 37 -7.03 -9.31 3.28
N ILE A 38 -7.47 -9.26 4.53
CA ILE A 38 -6.60 -9.29 5.72
C ILE A 38 -6.90 -10.60 6.43
N GLU A 39 -5.91 -11.46 6.56
CA GLU A 39 -6.05 -12.79 7.17
C GLU A 39 -5.09 -12.95 8.34
N ARG A 40 -5.57 -13.57 9.42
CA ARG A 40 -4.73 -13.97 10.55
C ARG A 40 -4.42 -15.44 10.40
N LYS A 41 -3.16 -15.78 10.23
CA LYS A 41 -2.72 -17.17 10.05
C LYS A 41 -1.58 -17.50 10.99
N ASP A 42 -1.80 -18.52 11.81
CA ASP A 42 -0.91 -19.06 12.85
C ASP A 42 -0.48 -18.01 13.89
N ASN A 43 0.40 -17.08 13.51
CA ASN A 43 0.84 -15.96 14.34
C ASN A 43 1.26 -14.73 13.50
N GLN A 44 0.78 -14.66 12.26
CA GLN A 44 1.11 -13.62 11.29
C GLN A 44 -0.16 -12.95 10.79
N LEU A 45 -0.05 -11.66 10.51
CA LEU A 45 -1.08 -10.89 9.83
C LEU A 45 -0.70 -10.81 8.34
N VAL A 46 -1.45 -11.52 7.50
CA VAL A 46 -1.31 -11.48 6.05
C VAL A 46 -2.17 -10.35 5.52
N ILE A 47 -1.57 -9.43 4.76
CA ILE A 47 -2.23 -8.22 4.27
C ILE A 47 -2.15 -8.22 2.74
N GLY A 48 -3.31 -8.18 2.09
CA GLY A 48 -3.40 -8.05 0.64
C GLY A 48 -2.90 -6.71 0.13
N ALA A 49 -2.34 -6.68 -1.08
CA ALA A 49 -1.73 -5.48 -1.66
C ALA A 49 -2.73 -4.34 -1.95
N SER A 50 -4.00 -4.65 -2.19
CA SER A 50 -5.06 -3.68 -2.49
C SER A 50 -5.75 -3.14 -1.22
N VAL A 51 -5.48 -3.71 -0.05
CA VAL A 51 -5.99 -3.26 1.26
C VAL A 51 -5.65 -1.79 1.48
N LYS A 52 -6.62 -1.00 1.94
CA LYS A 52 -6.41 0.41 2.25
C LYS A 52 -5.60 0.57 3.53
N ILE A 53 -4.78 1.62 3.58
CA ILE A 53 -3.97 1.91 4.77
C ILE A 53 -4.88 2.12 6.00
N ASN A 54 -6.07 2.69 5.80
CA ASN A 54 -7.04 2.86 6.88
C ASN A 54 -7.61 1.53 7.40
N ASP A 55 -7.93 0.59 6.50
CA ASP A 55 -8.44 -0.73 6.89
C ASP A 55 -7.39 -1.52 7.68
N LEU A 56 -6.12 -1.39 7.28
CA LEU A 56 -4.99 -1.93 8.04
C LEU A 56 -4.92 -1.31 9.45
N ALA A 57 -5.06 0.01 9.59
CA ALA A 57 -5.06 0.66 10.90
C ALA A 57 -6.19 0.12 11.80
N ILE A 58 -7.40 -0.02 11.25
CA ILE A 58 -8.54 -0.58 11.97
C ILE A 58 -8.25 -2.01 12.41
N GLU A 59 -7.68 -2.87 11.56
CA GLU A 59 -7.35 -4.24 11.96
C GLU A 59 -6.26 -4.31 13.04
N LEU A 60 -5.26 -3.44 12.98
CA LEU A 60 -4.21 -3.36 14.02
C LEU A 60 -4.77 -2.91 15.37
N SER A 61 -5.77 -2.02 15.39
CA SER A 61 -6.44 -1.60 16.64
C SER A 61 -7.14 -2.75 17.37
N LYS A 62 -7.51 -3.81 16.64
CA LYS A 62 -8.20 -4.99 17.19
C LYS A 62 -7.22 -6.04 17.73
N LEU A 63 -5.92 -5.87 17.51
CA LEU A 63 -4.89 -6.80 17.97
C LEU A 63 -4.37 -6.37 19.34
N SER A 64 -4.16 -7.35 20.22
CA SER A 64 -3.46 -7.15 21.48
C SER A 64 -1.95 -7.30 21.29
N GLY A 65 -1.17 -6.38 21.86
CA GLY A 65 0.29 -6.43 21.82
C GLY A 65 0.93 -5.05 21.61
N SER A 66 2.10 -4.86 22.21
CA SER A 66 2.85 -3.59 22.12
C SER A 66 3.24 -3.24 20.68
N VAL A 67 3.56 -4.23 19.86
CA VAL A 67 3.92 -4.05 18.44
C VAL A 67 2.72 -3.59 17.61
N ALA A 68 1.56 -4.26 17.74
CA ALA A 68 0.36 -3.89 17.00
C ALA A 68 -0.13 -2.49 17.39
N LYS A 69 -0.06 -2.15 18.68
CA LYS A 69 -0.36 -0.81 19.18
C LYS A 69 0.60 0.25 18.62
N GLY A 70 1.91 -0.01 18.65
CA GLY A 70 2.90 0.90 18.08
C GLY A 70 2.70 1.11 16.57
N LEU A 71 2.39 0.04 15.84
CA LEU A 71 2.07 0.12 14.41
C LEU A 71 0.80 0.93 14.15
N HIS A 72 -0.27 0.69 14.92
CA HIS A 72 -1.49 1.48 14.83
C HIS A 72 -1.20 2.98 15.05
N ASP A 73 -0.53 3.31 16.15
CA ASP A 73 -0.27 4.69 16.54
C ASP A 73 0.56 5.41 15.48
N HIS A 74 1.54 4.75 14.87
CA HIS A 74 2.29 5.34 13.77
C HIS A 74 1.52 5.42 12.45
N ILE A 75 0.73 4.40 12.07
CA ILE A 75 -0.04 4.41 10.81
C ILE A 75 -1.10 5.51 10.81
N THR A 76 -1.71 5.81 11.97
CA THR A 76 -2.71 6.90 12.08
C THR A 76 -2.11 8.30 11.88
N LEU A 77 -0.77 8.44 11.98
CA LEU A 77 -0.03 9.66 11.68
C LEU A 77 0.36 9.78 10.20
N ILE A 78 0.27 8.69 9.41
CA ILE A 78 0.63 8.70 7.99
C ILE A 78 -0.46 9.43 7.19
N ALA A 79 -0.12 10.62 6.70
CA ALA A 79 -0.98 11.48 5.87
C ALA A 79 -2.35 11.83 6.51
N GLY A 80 -3.23 12.47 5.74
CA GLY A 80 -4.62 12.73 6.15
C GLY A 80 -5.54 11.53 5.93
N HIS A 81 -6.70 11.51 6.60
CA HIS A 81 -7.70 10.44 6.49
C HIS A 81 -8.12 10.13 5.04
N GLN A 82 -8.29 11.16 4.19
CA GLN A 82 -8.64 10.96 2.78
C GLN A 82 -7.56 10.18 2.00
N VAL A 83 -6.28 10.46 2.28
CA VAL A 83 -5.16 9.80 1.59
C VAL A 83 -5.06 8.34 2.01
N ARG A 84 -5.32 8.02 3.29
CA ARG A 84 -5.32 6.63 3.80
C ARG A 84 -6.48 5.79 3.31
N ASN A 85 -7.66 6.40 3.09
CA ASN A 85 -8.84 5.70 2.58
C ASN A 85 -8.73 5.34 1.10
N LEU A 86 -7.94 6.10 0.35
CA LEU A 86 -7.69 5.83 -1.06
C LEU A 86 -6.42 5.00 -1.26
N GLY A 87 -5.33 5.33 -0.56
CA GLY A 87 -4.03 4.67 -0.67
C GLY A 87 -4.06 3.21 -0.25
N SER A 88 -3.45 2.34 -1.06
CA SER A 88 -3.27 0.92 -0.77
C SER A 88 -1.87 0.62 -0.22
N VAL A 89 -1.77 -0.44 0.58
CA VAL A 89 -0.50 -0.91 1.16
C VAL A 89 0.51 -1.26 0.04
N GLY A 90 0.09 -2.03 -0.95
CA GLY A 90 0.92 -2.43 -2.08
C GLY A 90 1.30 -1.26 -2.99
N GLY A 91 0.37 -0.34 -3.23
CA GLY A 91 0.66 0.88 -4.00
C GLY A 91 1.71 1.74 -3.32
N ASN A 92 1.63 1.89 -2.00
CA ASN A 92 2.60 2.62 -1.20
C ASN A 92 4.00 1.97 -1.26
N LEU A 93 4.09 0.65 -1.07
CA LEU A 93 5.35 -0.11 -1.16
C LEU A 93 5.98 -0.06 -2.56
N MET A 94 5.16 -0.16 -3.62
CA MET A 94 5.64 -0.13 -4.99
C MET A 94 6.20 1.24 -5.39
N MET A 95 5.66 2.32 -4.82
CA MET A 95 6.23 3.67 -4.97
C MET A 95 7.63 3.77 -4.36
N VAL A 96 7.88 3.12 -3.22
CA VAL A 96 9.25 3.04 -2.66
C VAL A 96 10.17 2.33 -3.65
N LYS A 97 9.76 1.13 -4.09
CA LYS A 97 10.61 0.27 -4.94
C LYS A 97 10.90 0.87 -6.31
N ARG A 98 9.91 1.47 -6.98
CA ARG A 98 10.03 1.94 -8.37
C ARG A 98 10.39 3.41 -8.49
N LYS A 99 10.10 4.22 -7.48
CA LYS A 99 10.21 5.70 -7.54
C LYS A 99 11.06 6.29 -6.42
N GLY A 100 11.61 5.47 -5.52
CA GLY A 100 12.42 5.94 -4.39
C GLY A 100 11.62 6.77 -3.38
N PHE A 101 10.30 6.58 -3.33
CA PHE A 101 9.44 7.31 -2.40
C PHE A 101 9.82 7.02 -0.95
N ALA A 102 10.04 8.08 -0.15
CA ALA A 102 10.27 7.95 1.28
C ALA A 102 8.94 7.61 1.98
N SER A 103 8.76 6.34 2.35
CA SER A 103 7.53 5.85 2.97
C SER A 103 7.73 5.51 4.44
N ASP A 104 6.95 6.17 5.30
CA ASP A 104 6.84 5.83 6.71
C ASP A 104 6.25 4.42 6.90
N LEU A 105 5.25 4.04 6.08
CA LEU A 105 4.64 2.71 6.14
C LEU A 105 5.66 1.61 5.82
N ALA A 106 6.46 1.79 4.77
CA ALA A 106 7.49 0.82 4.40
C ALA A 106 8.57 0.70 5.48
N THR A 107 8.94 1.83 6.09
CA THR A 107 9.91 1.87 7.18
C THR A 107 9.40 1.08 8.39
N LEU A 108 8.14 1.28 8.78
CA LEU A 108 7.50 0.55 9.88
C LEU A 108 7.40 -0.96 9.61
N LEU A 109 6.95 -1.33 8.41
CA LEU A 109 6.84 -2.74 8.01
C LEU A 109 8.22 -3.42 8.02
N THR A 110 9.27 -2.72 7.61
CA THR A 110 10.64 -3.22 7.67
C THR A 110 11.11 -3.40 9.12
N ALA A 111 10.83 -2.43 9.99
CA ALA A 111 11.20 -2.49 11.41
C ALA A 111 10.53 -3.67 12.15
N CYS A 112 9.33 -4.08 11.72
CA CYS A 112 8.62 -5.24 12.27
C CYS A 112 8.97 -6.58 11.60
N ALA A 113 10.06 -6.64 10.82
CA ALA A 113 10.45 -7.83 10.05
C ALA A 113 9.34 -8.35 9.12
N GLY A 114 8.55 -7.44 8.53
CA GLY A 114 7.50 -7.78 7.58
C GLY A 114 8.06 -8.47 6.33
N THR A 115 7.40 -9.53 5.89
CA THR A 115 7.74 -10.23 4.65
C THR A 115 6.79 -9.82 3.53
N CYS A 116 7.33 -9.51 2.35
CA CYS A 116 6.54 -9.20 1.15
C CYS A 116 6.66 -10.37 0.16
N VAL A 117 5.52 -10.87 -0.30
CA VAL A 117 5.44 -11.94 -1.32
C VAL A 117 5.04 -11.31 -2.64
N TYR A 118 5.85 -11.55 -3.68
CA TYR A 118 5.54 -11.13 -5.06
C TYR A 118 5.15 -12.34 -5.88
N LEU A 119 4.11 -12.20 -6.69
CA LEU A 119 3.68 -13.19 -7.66
C LEU A 119 3.94 -12.62 -9.06
N ASP A 120 4.69 -13.37 -9.87
CA ASP A 120 4.88 -13.09 -11.28
C ASP A 120 4.20 -14.20 -12.09
N ALA A 121 3.78 -13.89 -13.30
CA ALA A 121 3.33 -14.92 -14.22
C ALA A 121 4.52 -15.83 -14.54
N GLU A 122 4.36 -17.15 -14.38
CA GLU A 122 5.35 -18.09 -14.90
C GLU A 122 5.57 -17.80 -16.38
N LYS A 123 6.82 -17.51 -16.74
CA LYS A 123 7.23 -17.43 -18.15
C LYS A 123 7.12 -18.84 -18.72
N LYS A 124 6.06 -19.09 -19.50
CA LYS A 124 5.98 -20.26 -20.38
C LYS A 124 7.02 -20.19 -21.49
#